data_AF-A0A833UEH5-F1
#
_entry.id   AF-A0A833UEH5-F1
#
_cell.length_a   1.000
_cell.length_b   1.000
_cell.length_c   1.000
_cell.angle_alpha   90.00
_cell.angle_beta   90.00
_cell.angle_gamma   90.00
#
_symmetry.space_group_name_H-M   'P 1'
#
loop_
_entity.id
_entity.type
_entity.pdbx_description
1 polymer ?
#
loop_
_entity_poly.entity_id
_entity_poly.type
_entity_poly.pdbx_seq_one_letter_code
_entity_poly.pdbx_strand_id
1 'polypeptide(L)'
;MNDENRLVEEESDQDVSVAAAQTTNWPAIATLNNQLYLVYKDQKSTKIQYQTYNGSIWSRPAPINTYDSTNQALALAAFGTKLYSAHKSSGSDTQVYYDSTSGSSWGSDQAVSNCRSDNPVALASFKTKLYLAFKQASSTNIAITNFDGTTWASSPTTILTGAAKTAQAVALATFGTKLFLAHKGASDSLVFYTSSSDGVNWAQENLVRPDVVSTTVPVAMAAFKGNLYLAYKGAPDANTNIYYTWTSDGVNWRFPVELLYGVAQTNAPVSLAVFNNNLYLAHQNASDSSIYYTSTSDGVTWQADLAVPYASMKEE
;
A
#
# COMPACT_ATOMS: atom_id res chain seq x y z
N MET A 1 -59.33 -41.38 2.30
CA MET A 1 -58.53 -42.62 2.17
C MET A 1 -57.85 -42.50 0.82
N ASN A 2 -56.54 -42.78 0.80
CA ASN A 2 -55.55 -42.51 -0.25
C ASN A 2 -54.93 -41.12 -0.18
N ASP A 3 -53.64 -40.96 -0.39
CA ASP A 3 -52.45 -41.68 0.05
C ASP A 3 -51.28 -40.80 -0.43
N GLU A 4 -50.23 -40.78 0.39
CA GLU A 4 -48.84 -40.49 0.04
C GLU A 4 -48.52 -39.26 -0.84
N ASN A 5 -47.95 -38.24 -0.20
CA ASN A 5 -46.70 -37.69 -0.74
C ASN A 5 -45.78 -37.24 0.39
N ARG A 6 -44.91 -38.18 0.77
CA ARG A 6 -43.73 -38.01 1.59
C ARG A 6 -42.57 -37.67 0.66
N LEU A 7 -42.06 -36.43 0.72
CA LEU A 7 -40.81 -36.01 0.08
C LEU A 7 -39.93 -35.44 1.20
N VAL A 8 -39.10 -36.28 1.83
CA VAL A 8 -37.66 -36.44 1.59
C VAL A 8 -36.87 -35.24 2.12
N GLU A 9 -36.16 -35.50 3.22
CA GLU A 9 -35.02 -34.71 3.68
C GLU A 9 -33.91 -34.78 2.62
N GLU A 10 -33.38 -33.63 2.21
CA GLU A 10 -32.01 -33.51 1.72
C GLU A 10 -31.31 -32.43 2.55
N GLU A 11 -30.35 -32.87 3.36
CA GLU A 11 -29.31 -32.04 3.95
C GLU A 11 -28.33 -31.56 2.87
N SER A 12 -27.69 -30.41 3.17
CA SER A 12 -26.41 -29.93 2.61
C SER A 12 -26.48 -29.50 1.13
N ASP A 13 -25.83 -28.43 0.66
CA ASP A 13 -24.52 -27.95 1.03
C ASP A 13 -24.37 -26.48 0.58
N GLN A 14 -23.60 -25.76 1.38
CA GLN A 14 -22.76 -24.61 1.05
C GLN A 14 -23.13 -23.74 -0.16
N ASP A 15 -23.64 -22.55 0.14
CA ASP A 15 -23.39 -21.36 -0.68
C ASP A 15 -21.89 -21.04 -0.60
N VAL A 16 -21.08 -21.74 -1.39
CA VAL A 16 -19.70 -21.34 -1.67
C VAL A 16 -19.81 -20.16 -2.63
N SER A 17 -19.98 -18.96 -2.07
CA SER A 17 -19.67 -17.74 -2.81
C SER A 17 -18.20 -17.85 -3.20
N VAL A 18 -17.93 -18.16 -4.46
CA VAL A 18 -16.58 -18.15 -5.03
C VAL A 18 -16.19 -16.67 -5.09
N ALA A 19 -15.67 -16.15 -3.98
CA ALA A 19 -15.04 -14.85 -3.94
C ALA A 19 -13.92 -14.90 -4.97
N ALA A 20 -14.10 -14.21 -6.11
CA ALA A 20 -13.03 -14.00 -7.07
C ALA A 20 -11.82 -13.49 -6.28
N ALA A 21 -10.73 -14.26 -6.30
CA ALA A 21 -9.49 -13.89 -5.66
C ALA A 21 -9.01 -12.57 -6.30
N GLN A 22 -9.30 -11.44 -5.66
CA GLN A 22 -8.75 -10.16 -6.09
C GLN A 22 -7.24 -10.21 -5.88
N THR A 23 -6.50 -10.36 -6.99
CA THR A 23 -5.05 -10.16 -7.01
C THR A 23 -4.81 -8.66 -6.87
N THR A 24 -4.67 -8.17 -5.65
CA THR A 24 -4.56 -6.73 -5.40
C THR A 24 -3.19 -6.24 -5.85
N ASN A 25 -3.13 -5.73 -7.08
CA ASN A 25 -2.01 -4.96 -7.61
C ASN A 25 -2.35 -3.48 -7.50
N TRP A 26 -1.48 -2.67 -6.90
CA TRP A 26 -1.56 -1.20 -6.93
C TRP A 26 -0.18 -0.59 -7.20
N PRO A 27 -0.12 0.62 -7.80
CA PRO A 27 1.13 1.31 -8.04
C PRO A 27 1.82 1.68 -6.73
N ALA A 28 3.14 1.58 -6.67
CA ALA A 28 3.98 2.12 -5.61
C ALA A 28 4.78 3.31 -6.15
N ILE A 29 4.84 4.42 -5.40
CA ILE A 29 5.64 5.58 -5.77
C ILE A 29 6.61 6.00 -4.66
N ALA A 30 7.80 6.45 -5.03
CA ALA A 30 8.80 6.98 -4.11
C ALA A 30 9.81 7.86 -4.87
N THR A 31 10.54 8.71 -4.16
CA THR A 31 11.49 9.65 -4.78
C THR A 31 12.93 9.25 -4.51
N LEU A 32 13.77 9.24 -5.55
CA LEU A 32 15.23 9.09 -5.44
C LEU A 32 15.89 9.99 -6.48
N ASN A 33 17.00 10.66 -6.13
CA ASN A 33 17.84 11.43 -7.06
C ASN A 33 17.05 12.38 -7.98
N ASN A 34 16.13 13.14 -7.39
CA ASN A 34 15.27 14.09 -8.11
C ASN A 34 14.42 13.46 -9.24
N GLN A 35 14.03 12.21 -9.04
CA GLN A 35 13.05 11.52 -9.87
C GLN A 35 12.00 10.87 -8.98
N LEU A 36 10.74 10.95 -9.42
CA LEU A 36 9.67 10.13 -8.87
C LEU A 36 9.68 8.78 -9.59
N TYR A 37 9.86 7.71 -8.84
CA TYR A 37 9.76 6.34 -9.32
C TYR A 37 8.34 5.85 -9.15
N LEU A 38 7.83 5.19 -10.18
CA LEU A 38 6.61 4.38 -10.15
C LEU A 38 7.02 2.94 -10.39
N VAL A 39 6.64 2.04 -9.48
CA VAL A 39 6.83 0.59 -9.64
C VAL A 39 5.48 -0.10 -9.56
N TYR A 40 5.27 -1.07 -10.45
CA TYR A 40 3.99 -1.75 -10.60
C TYR A 40 4.19 -3.14 -11.20
N LYS A 41 3.25 -4.06 -10.94
CA LYS A 41 3.22 -5.35 -11.62
C LYS A 41 2.75 -5.15 -13.06
N ASP A 42 3.45 -5.75 -14.01
CA ASP A 42 3.09 -5.75 -15.43
C ASP A 42 1.69 -6.33 -15.66
N GLN A 43 1.04 -5.84 -16.70
CA GLN A 43 -0.32 -6.24 -17.08
C GLN A 43 -0.41 -7.72 -17.47
N LYS A 44 0.56 -8.23 -18.24
CA LYS A 44 0.47 -9.55 -18.91
C LYS A 44 1.36 -10.61 -18.27
N SER A 45 2.01 -10.27 -17.17
CA SER A 45 2.97 -11.15 -16.51
C SER A 45 3.06 -10.86 -15.02
N THR A 46 3.75 -11.72 -14.29
CA THR A 46 4.16 -11.46 -12.90
C THR A 46 5.40 -10.56 -12.83
N LYS A 47 5.89 -10.02 -13.96
CA LYS A 47 7.08 -9.17 -13.97
C LYS A 47 6.79 -7.82 -13.35
N ILE A 48 7.82 -7.26 -12.74
CA ILE A 48 7.75 -5.95 -12.08
C ILE A 48 8.35 -4.93 -13.03
N GLN A 49 7.58 -3.88 -13.32
CA GLN A 49 7.97 -2.76 -14.18
C GLN A 49 8.20 -1.51 -13.33
N TYR A 50 9.06 -0.64 -13.82
CA TYR A 50 9.21 0.71 -13.28
C TYR A 50 9.24 1.77 -14.38
N GLN A 51 8.84 2.97 -14.00
CA GLN A 51 9.01 4.20 -14.77
C GLN A 51 9.54 5.29 -13.85
N THR A 52 10.24 6.28 -14.42
CA THR A 52 10.68 7.47 -13.69
C THR A 52 10.06 8.72 -14.28
N TYR A 53 9.78 9.70 -13.42
CA TYR A 53 9.26 11.00 -13.77
C TYR A 53 10.20 12.10 -13.28
N ASN A 54 10.58 12.99 -14.20
CA ASN A 54 11.54 14.07 -13.92
C ASN A 54 10.88 15.41 -13.56
N GLY A 55 9.56 15.47 -13.46
CA GLY A 55 8.78 16.70 -13.28
C GLY A 55 8.15 17.23 -14.57
N SER A 56 8.38 16.56 -15.70
CA SER A 56 7.77 16.93 -16.98
C SER A 56 7.33 15.71 -17.79
N ILE A 57 8.18 14.69 -17.88
CA ILE A 57 7.91 13.49 -18.69
C ILE A 57 8.18 12.21 -17.90
N TRP A 58 7.38 11.18 -18.19
CA TRP A 58 7.62 9.81 -17.76
C TRP A 58 8.56 9.11 -18.73
N SER A 59 9.47 8.27 -18.21
CA SER A 59 10.25 7.33 -19.01
C SER A 59 9.37 6.27 -19.65
N ARG A 60 9.90 5.47 -20.59
CA ARG A 60 9.20 4.24 -20.99
C ARG A 60 9.25 3.20 -19.85
N PRO A 61 8.29 2.27 -19.77
CA PRO A 61 8.36 1.13 -18.86
C PRO A 61 9.64 0.34 -19.08
N ALA A 62 10.30 -0.05 -17.99
CA ALA A 62 11.42 -0.96 -17.97
C ALA A 62 11.22 -2.01 -16.86
N PRO A 63 11.61 -3.27 -17.07
CA PRO A 63 11.57 -4.25 -15.99
C PRO A 63 12.56 -3.87 -14.90
N ILE A 64 12.20 -4.10 -13.64
CA ILE A 64 13.15 -3.97 -12.52
C ILE A 64 14.35 -4.89 -12.78
N ASN A 65 14.10 -6.17 -13.07
CA ASN A 65 15.09 -7.11 -13.60
C ASN A 65 14.38 -8.26 -14.37
N THR A 66 15.15 -9.23 -14.86
CA THR A 66 14.64 -10.29 -15.75
C THR A 66 14.11 -11.53 -15.03
N TYR A 67 14.36 -11.69 -13.73
CA TYR A 67 14.08 -12.93 -13.00
C TYR A 67 13.02 -12.73 -11.91
N ASP A 68 12.98 -11.57 -11.26
CA ASP A 68 12.03 -11.32 -10.17
C ASP A 68 10.60 -11.17 -10.68
N SER A 69 9.67 -11.62 -9.85
CA SER A 69 8.26 -11.62 -10.16
C SER A 69 7.40 -11.71 -8.91
N THR A 70 6.22 -11.10 -8.96
CA THR A 70 5.24 -11.13 -7.88
C THR A 70 3.81 -11.13 -8.43
N ASN A 71 2.86 -11.60 -7.63
CA ASN A 71 1.43 -11.56 -7.92
C ASN A 71 0.68 -10.50 -7.10
N GLN A 72 1.42 -9.60 -6.46
CA GLN A 72 0.93 -8.66 -5.47
C GLN A 72 1.63 -7.30 -5.63
N ALA A 73 1.06 -6.26 -5.02
CA ALA A 73 1.70 -4.94 -4.99
C ALA A 73 3.06 -4.93 -4.25
N LEU A 74 3.87 -3.92 -4.55
CA LEU A 74 5.20 -3.72 -3.98
C LEU A 74 5.22 -2.51 -3.05
N ALA A 75 6.21 -2.45 -2.18
CA ALA A 75 6.55 -1.28 -1.38
C ALA A 75 7.80 -0.59 -1.94
N LEU A 76 7.86 0.73 -1.86
CA LEU A 76 9.05 1.51 -2.19
C LEU A 76 9.42 2.48 -1.08
N ALA A 77 10.71 2.59 -0.78
CA ALA A 77 11.22 3.69 0.04
C ALA A 77 12.68 4.01 -0.29
N ALA A 78 13.01 5.30 -0.27
CA ALA A 78 14.39 5.74 -0.34
C ALA A 78 15.07 5.63 1.03
N PHE A 79 16.30 5.12 1.03
CA PHE A 79 17.15 5.03 2.21
C PHE A 79 18.61 5.18 1.81
N GLY A 80 19.27 6.20 2.38
CA GLY A 80 20.59 6.62 1.93
C GLY A 80 20.58 7.06 0.46
N THR A 81 21.47 6.50 -0.36
CA THR A 81 21.58 6.80 -1.78
C THR A 81 20.85 5.81 -2.69
N LYS A 82 19.99 4.97 -2.10
CA LYS A 82 19.30 3.90 -2.81
C LYS A 82 17.79 3.98 -2.63
N LEU A 83 17.08 3.49 -3.63
CA LEU A 83 15.68 3.15 -3.55
C LEU A 83 15.58 1.65 -3.31
N TYR A 84 14.77 1.26 -2.33
CA TYR A 84 14.51 -0.13 -1.99
C TYR A 84 13.10 -0.50 -2.45
N SER A 85 12.96 -1.67 -3.07
CA SER A 85 11.67 -2.33 -3.28
C SER A 85 11.54 -3.50 -2.32
N ALA A 86 10.34 -3.79 -1.86
CA ALA A 86 10.02 -5.02 -1.16
C ALA A 86 8.68 -5.59 -1.58
N HIS A 87 8.60 -6.90 -1.67
CA HIS A 87 7.42 -7.63 -2.13
C HIS A 87 7.36 -9.04 -1.55
N LYS A 88 6.16 -9.62 -1.56
CA LYS A 88 5.98 -11.05 -1.32
C LYS A 88 6.35 -11.82 -2.59
N SER A 89 6.87 -13.03 -2.41
CA SER A 89 7.07 -14.02 -3.47
C SER A 89 5.81 -14.34 -4.28
N SER A 90 5.96 -14.88 -5.48
CA SER A 90 4.82 -15.35 -6.28
C SER A 90 4.27 -16.71 -5.77
N GLY A 91 3.03 -17.04 -6.17
CA GLY A 91 2.40 -18.31 -5.80
C GLY A 91 2.08 -18.42 -4.29
N SER A 92 2.25 -19.62 -3.74
CA SER A 92 1.97 -19.95 -2.33
C SER A 92 3.10 -19.59 -1.37
N ASP A 93 4.26 -19.17 -1.89
CA ASP A 93 5.35 -18.71 -1.05
C ASP A 93 5.00 -17.34 -0.43
N THR A 94 5.24 -17.25 0.88
CA THR A 94 4.98 -16.07 1.68
C THR A 94 6.27 -15.32 2.04
N GLN A 95 7.45 -15.74 1.55
CA GLN A 95 8.70 -15.00 1.76
C GLN A 95 8.54 -13.54 1.33
N VAL A 96 9.00 -12.64 2.20
CA VAL A 96 9.24 -11.25 1.82
C VAL A 96 10.64 -11.13 1.25
N TYR A 97 10.74 -10.58 0.06
CA TYR A 97 11.99 -10.24 -0.62
C TYR A 97 12.17 -8.72 -0.68
N TYR A 98 13.42 -8.31 -0.88
CA TYR A 98 13.76 -6.93 -1.17
C TYR A 98 14.88 -6.87 -2.21
N ASP A 99 14.90 -5.78 -2.96
CA ASP A 99 15.99 -5.40 -3.83
C ASP A 99 16.31 -3.91 -3.65
N SER A 100 17.26 -3.39 -4.42
CA SER A 100 17.53 -1.95 -4.43
C SER A 100 18.15 -1.48 -5.74
N THR A 101 18.06 -0.18 -5.99
CA THR A 101 18.71 0.52 -7.10
C THR A 101 19.32 1.84 -6.63
N SER A 102 20.43 2.24 -7.26
CA SER A 102 20.97 3.61 -7.17
C SER A 102 20.49 4.51 -8.34
N GLY A 103 19.61 3.98 -9.19
CA GLY A 103 19.06 4.65 -10.37
C GLY A 103 19.60 4.18 -11.72
N SER A 104 20.64 3.33 -11.74
CA SER A 104 21.21 2.76 -12.97
C SER A 104 20.68 1.36 -13.30
N SER A 105 20.52 0.51 -12.29
CA SER A 105 20.08 -0.88 -12.41
C SER A 105 19.60 -1.38 -11.06
N TRP A 106 18.56 -2.20 -11.06
CA TRP A 106 18.13 -2.88 -9.85
C TRP A 106 18.99 -4.12 -9.59
N GLY A 107 19.20 -4.42 -8.31
CA GLY A 107 19.82 -5.66 -7.86
C GLY A 107 18.90 -6.88 -8.01
N SER A 108 19.33 -7.98 -7.42
CA SER A 108 18.55 -9.22 -7.33
C SER A 108 17.86 -9.37 -6.00
N ASP A 109 16.67 -9.97 -5.99
CA ASP A 109 15.93 -10.31 -4.78
C ASP A 109 16.81 -10.97 -3.70
N GLN A 110 16.71 -10.42 -2.49
CA GLN A 110 17.29 -10.95 -1.28
C GLN A 110 16.16 -11.24 -0.29
N ALA A 111 16.20 -12.41 0.36
CA ALA A 111 15.20 -12.74 1.37
C ALA A 111 15.37 -11.84 2.59
N VAL A 112 14.27 -11.25 3.08
CA VAL A 112 14.25 -10.63 4.40
C VAL A 112 14.11 -11.72 5.44
N SER A 113 15.12 -11.87 6.30
CA SER A 113 15.17 -12.95 7.30
C SER A 113 13.91 -13.02 8.15
N ASN A 114 13.35 -14.23 8.25
CA ASN A 114 12.18 -14.55 9.09
C ASN A 114 10.92 -13.70 8.82
N CYS A 115 10.80 -13.08 7.64
CA CYS A 115 9.63 -12.28 7.28
C CYS A 115 8.76 -13.05 6.28
N ARG A 116 7.54 -13.40 6.72
CA ARG A 116 6.53 -14.09 5.90
C ARG A 116 5.23 -13.30 5.88
N SER A 117 4.72 -12.98 4.69
CA SER A 117 3.44 -12.31 4.47
C SER A 117 2.67 -12.94 3.32
N ASP A 118 1.34 -12.96 3.44
CA ASP A 118 0.39 -13.31 2.38
C ASP A 118 -0.21 -12.06 1.69
N ASN A 119 0.27 -10.87 2.07
CA ASN A 119 -0.19 -9.57 1.57
C ASN A 119 1.02 -8.70 1.16
N PRO A 120 0.78 -7.60 0.41
CA PRO A 120 1.79 -6.56 0.22
C PRO A 120 2.34 -6.00 1.52
N VAL A 121 3.59 -5.55 1.47
CA VAL A 121 4.32 -5.01 2.61
C VAL A 121 4.40 -3.48 2.52
N ALA A 122 4.95 -2.82 3.55
CA ALA A 122 5.21 -1.39 3.56
C ALA A 122 6.67 -1.10 3.92
N LEU A 123 7.23 -0.04 3.35
CA LEU A 123 8.57 0.46 3.63
C LEU A 123 8.54 1.93 4.01
N ALA A 124 9.37 2.33 4.97
CA ALA A 124 9.65 3.73 5.25
C ALA A 124 11.03 3.91 5.89
N SER A 125 11.77 4.93 5.48
CA SER A 125 12.98 5.35 6.20
C SER A 125 12.60 6.14 7.45
N PHE A 126 13.19 5.78 8.58
CA PHE A 126 12.99 6.46 9.85
C PHE A 126 14.31 6.52 10.62
N LYS A 127 14.73 7.73 10.97
CA LYS A 127 16.04 8.00 11.57
C LYS A 127 17.16 7.42 10.68
N THR A 128 17.95 6.49 11.21
CA THR A 128 19.11 5.88 10.55
C THR A 128 18.80 4.50 9.96
N LYS A 129 17.52 4.12 9.86
CA LYS A 129 17.11 2.78 9.44
C LYS A 129 15.99 2.82 8.41
N LEU A 130 15.92 1.76 7.61
CA LEU A 130 14.76 1.46 6.78
C LEU A 130 13.89 0.46 7.54
N TYR A 131 12.59 0.74 7.69
CA TYR A 131 11.64 -0.14 8.35
C TYR A 131 10.76 -0.83 7.32
N LEU A 132 10.44 -2.09 7.60
CA LEU A 132 9.49 -2.90 6.84
C LEU A 132 8.40 -3.38 7.78
N ALA A 133 7.14 -3.02 7.49
CA ALA A 133 5.98 -3.52 8.21
C ALA A 133 5.09 -4.36 7.30
N PHE A 134 4.48 -5.40 7.87
CA PHE A 134 3.72 -6.38 7.10
C PHE A 134 2.72 -7.11 7.99
N LYS A 135 1.61 -7.55 7.38
CA LYS A 135 0.73 -8.55 7.99
C LYS A 135 1.44 -9.90 7.97
N GLN A 136 1.50 -10.59 9.10
CA GLN A 136 2.09 -11.92 9.19
C GLN A 136 1.26 -12.94 8.40
N ALA A 137 1.93 -13.84 7.69
CA ALA A 137 1.26 -14.93 6.97
C ALA A 137 0.39 -15.77 7.91
N SER A 138 -0.81 -16.16 7.45
CA SER A 138 -1.75 -17.01 8.21
C SER A 138 -2.22 -16.43 9.57
N SER A 139 -2.04 -15.14 9.79
CA SER A 139 -2.49 -14.40 10.97
C SER A 139 -2.96 -13.01 10.58
N THR A 140 -3.74 -12.33 11.42
CA THR A 140 -4.09 -10.91 11.22
C THR A 140 -3.13 -9.95 11.94
N ASN A 141 -2.10 -10.48 12.59
CA ASN A 141 -1.11 -9.68 13.29
C ASN A 141 -0.23 -8.88 12.33
N ILE A 142 0.20 -7.70 12.78
CA ILE A 142 1.14 -6.84 12.07
C ILE A 142 2.52 -7.00 12.72
N ALA A 143 3.56 -7.20 11.92
CA ALA A 143 4.94 -7.27 12.37
C ALA A 143 5.80 -6.22 11.68
N ILE A 144 6.92 -5.88 12.33
CA ILE A 144 7.88 -4.91 11.83
C ILE A 144 9.32 -5.40 11.99
N THR A 145 10.15 -5.12 11.00
CA THR A 145 11.61 -5.32 11.04
C THR A 145 12.31 -4.06 10.54
N ASN A 146 13.64 -4.01 10.67
CA ASN A 146 14.44 -2.86 10.26
C ASN A 146 15.78 -3.28 9.64
N PHE A 147 16.28 -2.44 8.74
CA PHE A 147 17.55 -2.56 8.05
C PHE A 147 18.45 -1.38 8.45
N ASP A 148 19.69 -1.68 8.82
CA ASP A 148 20.65 -0.69 9.35
C ASP A 148 21.57 -0.06 8.29
N GLY A 149 21.40 -0.43 7.01
CA GLY A 149 22.32 -0.08 5.92
C GLY A 149 23.14 -1.27 5.42
N THR A 150 23.27 -2.31 6.23
CA THR A 150 24.06 -3.51 5.90
C THR A 150 23.23 -4.79 6.03
N THR A 151 22.46 -4.93 7.12
CA THR A 151 21.69 -6.15 7.40
C THR A 151 20.30 -5.84 7.94
N TRP A 152 19.36 -6.74 7.67
CA TRP A 152 18.06 -6.75 8.34
C TRP A 152 18.21 -7.34 9.75
N ALA A 153 17.40 -6.85 10.68
CA ALA A 153 17.28 -7.44 12.00
C ALA A 153 16.95 -8.94 11.89
N SER A 154 17.51 -9.75 12.80
CA SER A 154 17.44 -11.21 12.72
C SER A 154 16.01 -11.77 12.75
N SER A 155 15.09 -11.07 13.43
CA SER A 155 13.68 -11.43 13.47
C SER A 155 12.78 -10.20 13.51
N PRO A 156 11.59 -10.25 12.88
CA PRO A 156 10.59 -9.22 13.02
C PRO A 156 9.98 -9.24 14.43
N THR A 157 9.52 -8.08 14.90
CA THR A 157 8.78 -7.92 16.15
C THR A 157 7.30 -7.73 15.82
N THR A 158 6.41 -8.50 16.45
CA THR A 158 4.96 -8.28 16.31
C THR A 158 4.56 -7.04 17.09
N ILE A 159 3.81 -6.14 16.43
CA ILE A 159 3.21 -4.96 17.06
C ILE A 159 1.91 -5.44 17.74
N LEU A 160 1.91 -5.57 19.06
CA LEU A 160 0.86 -6.27 19.83
C LEU A 160 -0.11 -5.35 20.60
N THR A 161 -0.09 -4.03 20.40
CA THR A 161 -0.80 -3.12 21.31
C THR A 161 -2.22 -2.74 20.87
N GLY A 162 -3.20 -3.54 21.31
CA GLY A 162 -4.61 -3.15 21.49
C GLY A 162 -5.64 -4.09 20.86
N ALA A 163 -5.75 -4.05 19.53
CA ALA A 163 -6.61 -4.85 18.67
C ALA A 163 -6.15 -4.76 17.20
N ALA A 164 -4.96 -4.18 16.93
CA ALA A 164 -4.41 -3.88 15.62
C ALA A 164 -4.24 -5.15 14.79
N LYS A 165 -5.31 -5.52 14.12
CA LYS A 165 -5.45 -6.67 13.26
C LYS A 165 -5.87 -6.17 11.91
N THR A 166 -5.23 -6.71 10.88
CA THR A 166 -5.65 -6.46 9.51
C THR A 166 -5.63 -7.77 8.73
N ALA A 167 -6.53 -7.88 7.77
CA ALA A 167 -6.49 -8.93 6.77
C ALA A 167 -5.75 -8.48 5.49
N GLN A 168 -5.27 -7.24 5.46
CA GLN A 168 -4.76 -6.58 4.26
C GLN A 168 -3.38 -5.93 4.51
N ALA A 169 -2.82 -5.28 3.50
CA ALA A 169 -1.56 -4.53 3.64
C ALA A 169 -1.70 -3.31 4.58
N VAL A 170 -0.55 -2.85 5.09
CA VAL A 170 -0.42 -1.69 5.98
C VAL A 170 0.29 -0.55 5.25
N ALA A 171 0.26 0.65 5.82
CA ALA A 171 1.03 1.81 5.37
C ALA A 171 2.04 2.26 6.43
N LEU A 172 3.21 2.74 6.01
CA LEU A 172 4.20 3.38 6.86
C LEU A 172 4.54 4.78 6.36
N ALA A 173 4.74 5.71 7.27
CA ALA A 173 5.29 7.03 6.94
C ALA A 173 6.00 7.66 8.14
N THR A 174 7.11 8.36 7.90
CA THR A 174 7.76 9.17 8.93
C THR A 174 7.13 10.56 8.96
N PHE A 175 6.72 11.00 10.14
CA PHE A 175 6.19 12.35 10.36
C PHE A 175 6.70 12.93 11.69
N GLY A 176 7.31 14.11 11.61
CA GLY A 176 8.01 14.71 12.75
C GLY A 176 9.11 13.78 13.27
N THR A 177 9.06 13.45 14.56
CA THR A 177 10.04 12.56 15.22
C THR A 177 9.56 11.12 15.35
N LYS A 178 8.49 10.74 14.65
CA LYS A 178 7.84 9.44 14.80
C LYS A 178 7.68 8.72 13.46
N LEU A 179 7.71 7.39 13.53
CA LEU A 179 7.24 6.52 12.48
C LEU A 179 5.76 6.21 12.75
N PHE A 180 4.91 6.41 11.75
CA PHE A 180 3.49 6.11 11.80
C PHE A 180 3.20 4.85 10.99
N LEU A 181 2.24 4.07 11.49
CA LEU A 181 1.64 2.94 10.81
C LEU A 181 0.13 3.15 10.74
N ALA A 182 -0.48 2.90 9.59
CA ALA A 182 -1.93 2.91 9.44
C ALA A 182 -2.41 1.67 8.67
N HIS A 183 -3.62 1.21 8.96
CA HIS A 183 -4.22 0.05 8.32
C HIS A 183 -5.73 0.07 8.38
N LYS A 184 -6.37 -0.65 7.45
CA LYS A 184 -7.79 -1.02 7.57
C LYS A 184 -7.96 -2.08 8.66
N GLY A 185 -9.04 -2.00 9.44
CA GLY A 185 -9.41 -3.02 10.41
C GLY A 185 -9.66 -4.41 9.77
N ALA A 186 -9.40 -5.48 10.52
CA ALA A 186 -9.62 -6.84 10.03
C ALA A 186 -11.09 -7.23 9.86
N SER A 187 -11.99 -6.60 10.62
CA SER A 187 -13.41 -6.99 10.69
C SER A 187 -14.38 -5.84 10.41
N ASP A 188 -13.86 -4.66 10.09
CA ASP A 188 -14.63 -3.46 9.81
C ASP A 188 -13.96 -2.64 8.71
N SER A 189 -14.62 -1.56 8.29
CA SER A 189 -14.09 -0.60 7.31
C SER A 189 -13.39 0.58 7.93
N LEU A 190 -13.10 0.56 9.23
CA LEU A 190 -12.43 1.65 9.91
C LEU A 190 -10.93 1.66 9.60
N VAL A 191 -10.33 2.83 9.76
CA VAL A 191 -8.89 3.03 9.60
C VAL A 191 -8.26 3.29 10.96
N PHE A 192 -7.31 2.43 11.31
CA PHE A 192 -6.54 2.50 12.54
C PHE A 192 -5.17 3.09 12.24
N TYR A 193 -4.59 3.79 13.22
CA TYR A 193 -3.22 4.26 13.18
C TYR A 193 -2.53 4.12 14.54
N THR A 194 -1.22 3.93 14.50
CA THR A 194 -0.34 3.98 15.67
C THR A 194 0.97 4.68 15.29
N SER A 195 1.77 5.01 16.28
CA SER A 195 3.08 5.63 16.06
C SER A 195 4.12 5.13 17.05
N SER A 196 5.38 5.22 16.64
CA SER A 196 6.53 4.93 17.47
C SER A 196 7.58 6.02 17.36
N SER A 197 8.17 6.38 18.50
CA SER A 197 9.25 7.38 18.55
C SER A 197 10.64 6.77 18.35
N ASP A 198 10.77 5.44 18.45
CA ASP A 198 12.02 4.69 18.37
C ASP A 198 11.97 3.54 17.34
N GLY A 199 10.80 3.28 16.76
CA GLY A 199 10.53 2.19 15.83
C GLY A 199 10.48 0.80 16.50
N VAL A 200 10.48 0.74 17.83
CA VAL A 200 10.45 -0.49 18.62
C VAL A 200 9.21 -0.52 19.50
N ASN A 201 9.00 0.55 20.28
CA ASN A 201 7.87 0.69 21.18
C ASN A 201 6.77 1.50 20.49
N TRP A 202 5.63 0.85 20.27
CA TRP A 202 4.48 1.44 19.59
C TRP A 202 3.41 1.87 20.58
N ALA A 203 2.78 3.01 20.32
CA ALA A 203 1.65 3.48 21.10
C ALA A 203 0.43 2.57 20.91
N GLN A 204 -0.55 2.71 21.81
CA GLN A 204 -1.88 2.15 21.57
C GLN A 204 -2.46 2.75 20.29
N GLU A 205 -3.10 1.90 19.48
CA GLU A 205 -3.77 2.35 18.27
C GLU A 205 -4.93 3.31 18.55
N ASN A 206 -5.18 4.19 17.60
CA ASN A 206 -6.33 5.08 17.57
C ASN A 206 -7.02 4.98 16.21
N LEU A 207 -8.25 5.49 16.15
CA LEU A 207 -9.03 5.54 14.92
C LEU A 207 -8.84 6.88 14.21
N VAL A 208 -8.66 6.83 12.89
CA VAL A 208 -8.75 8.01 12.05
C VAL A 208 -10.23 8.29 11.86
N ARG A 209 -10.78 9.29 12.57
CA ARG A 209 -12.13 9.85 12.35
C ARG A 209 -13.20 8.77 12.05
N PRO A 210 -13.52 7.90 13.03
CA PRO A 210 -14.39 6.74 12.81
C PRO A 210 -15.84 7.10 12.48
N ASP A 211 -16.20 8.38 12.62
CA ASP A 211 -17.47 8.96 12.20
C ASP A 211 -17.64 9.05 10.68
N VAL A 212 -16.54 9.16 9.92
CA VAL A 212 -16.59 9.50 8.48
C VAL A 212 -15.54 8.81 7.61
N VAL A 213 -14.41 8.38 8.17
CA VAL A 213 -13.34 7.71 7.40
C VAL A 213 -13.61 6.21 7.39
N SER A 214 -13.78 5.67 6.20
CA SER A 214 -13.92 4.23 6.00
C SER A 214 -13.42 3.78 4.63
N THR A 215 -12.86 2.57 4.57
CA THR A 215 -12.26 1.97 3.37
C THR A 215 -12.44 0.44 3.36
N THR A 216 -12.44 -0.14 2.16
CA THR A 216 -12.43 -1.61 1.96
C THR A 216 -11.09 -2.15 1.48
N VAL A 217 -10.14 -1.27 1.16
CA VAL A 217 -8.78 -1.60 0.67
C VAL A 217 -7.69 -0.94 1.53
N PRO A 218 -6.40 -1.33 1.40
CA PRO A 218 -5.30 -0.63 2.06
C PRO A 218 -5.27 0.88 1.84
N VAL A 219 -4.71 1.60 2.83
CA VAL A 219 -4.52 3.06 2.81
C VAL A 219 -3.09 3.43 2.42
N ALA A 220 -2.84 4.69 2.09
CA ALA A 220 -1.50 5.24 1.89
C ALA A 220 -1.23 6.40 2.85
N MET A 221 0.05 6.62 3.20
CA MET A 221 0.47 7.76 4.01
C MET A 221 1.72 8.44 3.46
N ALA A 222 1.81 9.76 3.59
CA ALA A 222 3.04 10.51 3.37
C ALA A 222 3.04 11.81 4.18
N ALA A 223 4.22 12.22 4.67
CA ALA A 223 4.39 13.53 5.28
C ALA A 223 4.68 14.59 4.20
N PHE A 224 3.96 15.70 4.24
CA PHE A 224 4.13 16.82 3.32
C PHE A 224 3.84 18.14 4.02
N LYS A 225 4.76 19.10 3.89
CA LYS A 225 4.62 20.48 4.40
C LYS A 225 4.08 20.58 5.84
N GLY A 226 4.64 19.79 6.74
CA GLY A 226 4.28 19.82 8.17
C GLY A 226 3.00 19.07 8.53
N ASN A 227 2.41 18.32 7.59
CA ASN A 227 1.27 17.46 7.85
C ASN A 227 1.57 16.01 7.47
N LEU A 228 0.94 15.06 8.14
CA LEU A 228 0.81 13.67 7.71
C LEU A 228 -0.49 13.52 6.94
N TYR A 229 -0.40 13.16 5.67
CA TYR A 229 -1.54 12.84 4.81
C TYR A 229 -1.84 11.35 4.84
N LEU A 230 -3.13 11.03 4.80
CA LEU A 230 -3.65 9.68 4.59
C LEU A 230 -4.63 9.71 3.44
N ALA A 231 -4.40 8.87 2.41
CA ALA A 231 -5.28 8.74 1.26
C ALA A 231 -5.83 7.32 1.15
N TYR A 232 -7.07 7.19 0.68
CA TYR A 232 -7.81 5.93 0.67
C TYR A 232 -8.95 5.94 -0.36
N LYS A 233 -9.34 4.75 -0.84
CA LYS A 233 -10.60 4.55 -1.58
C LYS A 233 -11.76 4.54 -0.59
N GLY A 234 -12.84 5.26 -0.89
CA GLY A 234 -14.02 5.29 -0.03
C GLY A 234 -14.73 3.94 0.08
N ALA A 235 -15.41 3.71 1.20
CA ALA A 235 -16.37 2.60 1.36
C ALA A 235 -17.80 3.07 1.05
N PRO A 236 -18.78 2.15 0.80
CA PRO A 236 -18.62 0.70 0.62
C PRO A 236 -17.92 0.36 -0.71
N ASP A 237 -17.78 -0.93 -1.08
CA ASP A 237 -17.02 -1.34 -2.28
C ASP A 237 -17.43 -0.62 -3.57
N ALA A 238 -18.73 -0.35 -3.72
CA ALA A 238 -19.29 0.39 -4.87
C ALA A 238 -18.80 1.85 -4.97
N ASN A 239 -18.29 2.44 -3.89
CA ASN A 239 -17.73 3.78 -3.87
C ASN A 239 -16.28 3.74 -4.38
N THR A 240 -16.06 4.11 -5.64
CA THR A 240 -14.73 4.13 -6.24
C THR A 240 -13.97 5.43 -6.02
N ASN A 241 -14.55 6.43 -5.37
CA ASN A 241 -13.90 7.73 -5.20
C ASN A 241 -12.71 7.64 -4.24
N ILE A 242 -11.70 8.44 -4.51
CA ILE A 242 -10.51 8.57 -3.65
C ILE A 242 -10.74 9.73 -2.68
N TYR A 243 -10.37 9.54 -1.42
CA TYR A 243 -10.44 10.54 -0.37
C TYR A 243 -9.07 10.73 0.27
N TYR A 244 -8.86 11.90 0.87
CA TYR A 244 -7.70 12.14 1.71
C TYR A 244 -8.06 12.94 2.96
N THR A 245 -7.33 12.70 4.04
CA THR A 245 -7.36 13.50 5.28
C THR A 245 -5.93 13.76 5.73
N TRP A 246 -5.74 14.67 6.68
CA TRP A 246 -4.42 14.99 7.22
C TRP A 246 -4.48 15.40 8.69
N THR A 247 -3.32 15.35 9.33
CA THR A 247 -3.08 15.86 10.68
C THR A 247 -1.78 16.64 10.73
N SER A 248 -1.76 17.73 11.50
CA SER A 248 -0.56 18.56 11.75
C SER A 248 0.18 18.18 13.03
N ASP A 249 -0.43 17.37 13.89
CA ASP A 249 0.10 16.99 15.21
C ASP A 249 0.21 15.47 15.40
N GLY A 250 -0.28 14.68 14.44
CA GLY A 250 -0.24 13.22 14.48
C GLY A 250 -1.36 12.60 15.31
N VAL A 251 -2.35 13.38 15.76
CA VAL A 251 -3.46 12.91 16.61
C VAL A 251 -4.81 13.43 16.10
N ASN A 252 -4.90 14.72 15.81
CA ASN A 252 -6.14 15.39 15.40
C ASN A 252 -6.25 15.40 13.87
N TRP A 253 -7.02 14.46 13.34
CA TRP A 253 -7.27 14.30 11.90
C TRP A 253 -8.43 15.18 11.41
N ARG A 254 -8.21 15.86 10.28
CA ARG A 254 -9.22 16.73 9.64
C ARG A 254 -10.37 15.92 9.03
N PHE A 255 -11.46 16.60 8.68
CA PHE A 255 -12.51 15.97 7.87
C PHE A 255 -11.93 15.56 6.51
N PRO A 256 -12.26 14.36 6.01
CA PRO A 256 -11.76 13.91 4.73
C PRO A 256 -12.34 14.74 3.59
N VAL A 257 -11.54 14.91 2.54
CA VAL A 257 -11.90 15.60 1.30
C VAL A 257 -11.88 14.59 0.17
N GLU A 258 -12.90 14.60 -0.69
CA GLU A 258 -12.92 13.82 -1.91
C GLU A 258 -11.90 14.40 -2.90
N LEU A 259 -10.99 13.55 -3.40
CA LEU A 259 -9.97 13.92 -4.36
C LEU A 259 -10.60 14.13 -5.73
N LEU A 260 -10.49 15.35 -6.27
CA LEU A 260 -10.96 15.69 -7.61
C LEU A 260 -12.39 15.18 -7.88
N TYR A 261 -13.34 15.59 -7.03
CA TYR A 261 -14.75 15.22 -7.01
C TYR A 261 -15.29 14.49 -8.27
N GLY A 262 -15.49 13.18 -8.16
CA GLY A 262 -16.01 12.30 -9.22
C GLY A 262 -15.07 12.00 -10.39
N VAL A 263 -13.85 12.54 -10.43
CA VAL A 263 -12.85 12.30 -11.49
C VAL A 263 -11.90 11.18 -11.10
N ALA A 264 -11.24 11.30 -9.94
CA ALA A 264 -10.24 10.33 -9.51
C ALA A 264 -10.91 9.12 -8.83
N GLN A 265 -10.95 7.99 -9.54
CA GLN A 265 -11.64 6.77 -9.10
C GLN A 265 -10.75 5.53 -9.18
N THR A 266 -10.89 4.63 -8.21
CA THR A 266 -10.14 3.37 -8.12
C THR A 266 -10.94 2.23 -7.46
N ASN A 267 -10.55 1.00 -7.77
CA ASN A 267 -10.95 -0.22 -7.07
C ASN A 267 -9.82 -0.81 -6.21
N ALA A 268 -8.62 -0.22 -6.27
CA ALA A 268 -7.42 -0.70 -5.60
C ALA A 268 -6.88 0.37 -4.62
N PRO A 269 -5.88 0.03 -3.79
CA PRO A 269 -5.16 1.03 -3.02
C PRO A 269 -4.52 2.11 -3.89
N VAL A 270 -4.23 3.23 -3.23
CA VAL A 270 -3.49 4.36 -3.80
C VAL A 270 -2.08 4.39 -3.20
N SER A 271 -1.21 5.23 -3.74
CA SER A 271 0.12 5.50 -3.18
C SER A 271 0.40 7.00 -3.12
N LEU A 272 1.20 7.41 -2.14
CA LEU A 272 1.61 8.81 -1.92
C LEU A 272 3.13 8.92 -1.88
N ALA A 273 3.69 9.97 -2.49
CA ALA A 273 5.10 10.33 -2.34
C ALA A 273 5.30 11.83 -2.53
N VAL A 274 6.36 12.38 -1.94
CA VAL A 274 6.74 13.79 -2.14
C VAL A 274 7.86 13.88 -3.16
N PHE A 275 7.67 14.72 -4.18
CA PHE A 275 8.64 14.98 -5.23
C PHE A 275 8.59 16.47 -5.62
N ASN A 276 9.74 17.11 -5.81
CA ASN A 276 9.83 18.52 -6.22
C ASN A 276 8.90 19.47 -5.44
N ASN A 277 8.83 19.32 -4.10
CA ASN A 277 7.98 20.11 -3.21
C ASN A 277 6.45 20.01 -3.49
N ASN A 278 6.04 18.93 -4.14
CA ASN A 278 4.64 18.56 -4.31
C ASN A 278 4.38 17.19 -3.69
N LEU A 279 3.18 17.00 -3.15
CA LEU A 279 2.66 15.69 -2.82
C LEU A 279 2.03 15.09 -4.07
N TYR A 280 2.46 13.89 -4.45
CA TYR A 280 1.91 13.12 -5.54
C TYR A 280 1.04 11.99 -4.99
N LEU A 281 -0.05 11.71 -5.71
CA LEU A 281 -0.87 10.53 -5.53
C LEU A 281 -0.88 9.74 -6.84
N ALA A 282 -0.64 8.45 -6.76
CA ALA A 282 -0.80 7.52 -7.89
C ALA A 282 -1.86 6.47 -7.56
N HIS A 283 -2.68 6.13 -8.55
CA HIS A 283 -3.72 5.11 -8.40
C HIS A 283 -3.97 4.35 -9.70
N GLN A 284 -4.53 3.15 -9.58
CA GLN A 284 -5.12 2.44 -10.70
C GLN A 284 -6.51 3.03 -11.00
N ASN A 285 -6.82 3.34 -12.25
CA ASN A 285 -8.15 3.83 -12.63
C ASN A 285 -9.19 2.71 -12.55
N ALA A 286 -10.36 3.02 -11.99
CA ALA A 286 -11.43 2.04 -11.74
C ALA A 286 -11.98 1.35 -13.01
N SER A 287 -11.95 2.03 -14.17
CA SER A 287 -12.58 1.57 -15.41
C SER A 287 -11.67 0.76 -16.33
N ASP A 288 -10.41 1.20 -16.50
CA ASP A 288 -9.48 0.65 -17.49
C ASP A 288 -8.19 0.09 -16.85
N SER A 289 -8.04 0.26 -15.53
CA SER A 289 -6.84 -0.09 -14.76
C SER A 289 -5.52 0.53 -15.25
N SER A 290 -5.58 1.55 -16.09
CA SER A 290 -4.43 2.40 -16.38
C SER A 290 -3.97 3.08 -15.09
N ILE A 291 -2.69 3.37 -14.96
CA ILE A 291 -2.17 4.07 -13.78
C ILE A 291 -2.28 5.57 -14.03
N TYR A 292 -2.91 6.28 -13.10
CA TYR A 292 -3.06 7.73 -13.10
C TYR A 292 -2.28 8.35 -11.95
N TYR A 293 -1.96 9.63 -12.09
CA TYR A 293 -1.34 10.43 -11.06
C TYR A 293 -1.87 11.87 -11.06
N THR A 294 -1.93 12.43 -9.86
CA THR A 294 -2.15 13.86 -9.63
C THR A 294 -1.15 14.37 -8.60
N SER A 295 -1.04 15.69 -8.46
CA SER A 295 -0.17 16.31 -7.47
C SER A 295 -0.76 17.58 -6.89
N THR A 296 -0.26 17.97 -5.73
CA THR A 296 -0.60 19.23 -5.08
C THR A 296 0.64 19.90 -4.51
N SER A 297 0.72 21.22 -4.67
CA SER A 297 1.81 22.03 -4.14
C SER A 297 1.49 22.57 -2.74
N ASP A 298 0.23 22.59 -2.33
CA ASP A 298 -0.22 23.15 -1.05
C ASP A 298 -0.88 22.10 -0.14
N GLY A 299 -1.14 20.90 -0.67
CA GLY A 299 -1.76 19.81 0.06
C GLY A 299 -3.28 19.83 0.05
N VAL A 300 -3.91 20.76 -0.69
CA VAL A 300 -5.37 20.92 -0.76
C VAL A 300 -5.87 21.12 -2.18
N THR A 301 -5.15 21.89 -2.99
CA THR A 301 -5.47 22.17 -4.39
C THR A 301 -4.72 21.18 -5.27
N TRP A 302 -5.45 20.16 -5.75
CA TRP A 302 -4.89 19.11 -6.60
C TRP A 302 -4.96 19.49 -8.08
N GLN A 303 -3.92 19.15 -8.83
CA GLN A 303 -3.86 19.30 -10.27
C GLN A 303 -4.77 18.29 -10.97
N ALA A 304 -4.96 18.44 -12.28
CA ALA A 304 -5.68 17.47 -13.09
C ALA A 304 -5.11 16.06 -12.91
N ASP A 305 -5.99 15.06 -12.98
CA ASP A 305 -5.60 13.65 -12.95
C ASP A 305 -5.10 13.24 -14.33
N LEU A 306 -3.89 12.68 -14.39
CA LEU A 306 -3.19 12.40 -15.63
C LEU A 306 -2.80 10.93 -15.72
N ALA A 307 -3.02 10.31 -16.88
CA ALA A 307 -2.52 8.96 -17.14
C ALA A 307 -0.99 8.94 -17.17
N VAL A 308 -0.39 7.93 -16.55
CA VAL A 308 1.00 7.57 -16.76
C VAL A 308 1.09 6.84 -18.11
N PRO A 309 1.86 7.35 -19.09
CA PRO A 309 1.96 6.73 -20.40
C PRO A 309 2.41 5.26 -20.30
N TYR A 310 1.75 4.38 -21.06
CA TYR A 310 2.11 2.95 -21.17
C TYR A 310 2.05 2.13 -19.87
N ALA A 311 1.35 2.63 -18.83
CA ALA A 311 1.16 1.92 -17.57
C ALA A 311 -0.30 1.49 -17.36
N SER A 312 -0.55 0.18 -17.30
CA SER A 312 -1.86 -0.42 -16.97
C SER A 312 -1.70 -1.75 -16.23
N MET A 313 -2.74 -2.17 -15.49
CA MET A 313 -2.73 -3.30 -14.56
C MET A 313 -3.93 -4.28 -14.66
N LYS A 314 -4.78 -4.26 -15.70
CA LYS A 314 -5.87 -5.25 -15.92
C LYS A 314 -5.53 -6.32 -16.95
N GLU A 315 -6.05 -7.54 -16.80
CA GLU A 315 -6.32 -8.41 -17.97
C GLU A 315 -7.58 -7.89 -18.70
N GLU A 316 -7.52 -7.74 -20.03
CA GLU A 316 -8.70 -7.46 -20.87
C GLU A 316 -9.60 -8.69 -20.99
#